data_AF-A0AB74KEI8-F1
#
_entry.id   AF-A0AB74KEI8-F1
#
_cell.length_a   1.000
_cell.length_b   1.000
_cell.length_c   1.000
_cell.angle_alpha   90.00
_cell.angle_beta   90.00
_cell.angle_gamma   90.00
#
_symmetry.space_group_name_H-M   'P 1'
#
loop_
_entity.id
_entity.type
_entity.pdbx_description
1 polymer ?
#
loop_
_entity_poly.entity_id
_entity_poly.type
_entity_poly.pdbx_seq_one_letter_code
_entity_poly.pdbx_strand_id
1 'polypeptide(L)'
;MEATESSSLLNNKKYKNYKVIILSFFLAAILWTFLVLHLIDSSNLSYNLSNYKLSSTYNHSKEGRIILVGDIHGMFKPFDHLLQELEFDEEFDTLISLGDIVNKGPESTPVIQKLSDINALAVRGNHDQKVIEWKAWFDQVESVKGGKEWLELGAPKNLKPKRALSLPKSWEWQGPHFQIAKELNDTTREYLFNTPVLLHIPQHDLYAVHAGMLSHDPTKPKSAINPNHVNGDIDLWSIPQNTPDNMIEMRSIDPMGKPIKKPKGGVKWYEYWNKDMETCHGDKCIPHRIIYGHAAARGLDLNEYTYGLDTGCCQGRRLTAMVIHPESTIEAAHHHHHKKGGKGKGKKGDKKHKGDGNDEGNDKDGGKKKNSSKLKFERDVPISSATTGQIFSVGCI
;
A
#
# COMPACT_ATOMS: atom_id res chain seq x y z
N MET A 1 83.10 -18.12 32.87
CA MET A 1 82.11 -17.56 31.92
C MET A 1 80.79 -18.25 32.22
N GLU A 2 79.99 -17.73 33.15
CA GLU A 2 78.65 -18.27 33.43
C GLU A 2 77.87 -17.24 34.26
N ALA A 3 77.48 -16.13 33.64
CA ALA A 3 76.65 -15.11 34.30
C ALA A 3 75.77 -14.30 33.32
N THR A 4 75.42 -14.86 32.16
CA THR A 4 74.65 -14.12 31.13
C THR A 4 73.44 -14.85 30.54
N GLU A 5 73.12 -16.08 30.94
CA GLU A 5 71.98 -16.83 30.38
C GLU A 5 70.68 -16.80 31.19
N SER A 6 70.73 -16.44 32.48
CA SER A 6 69.55 -16.46 33.36
C SER A 6 68.60 -15.26 33.17
N SER A 7 69.11 -14.07 32.82
CA SER A 7 68.28 -12.85 32.73
C SER A 7 67.46 -12.75 31.44
N SER A 8 67.90 -13.40 30.34
CA SER A 8 67.22 -13.35 29.04
C SER A 8 65.97 -14.25 29.00
N LEU A 9 66.01 -15.40 29.68
CA LEU A 9 64.90 -16.37 29.75
C LEU A 9 63.75 -15.88 30.65
N LEU A 10 64.06 -15.21 31.76
CA LEU A 10 63.05 -14.63 32.66
C LEU A 10 62.30 -13.45 32.01
N ASN A 11 63.00 -12.63 31.22
CA ASN A 11 62.38 -11.50 30.51
C ASN A 11 61.45 -11.98 29.38
N ASN A 12 61.82 -13.05 28.68
CA ASN A 12 61.01 -13.63 27.59
C ASN A 12 59.72 -14.30 28.09
N LYS A 13 59.74 -14.97 29.25
CA LYS A 13 58.52 -15.53 29.88
C LYS A 13 57.56 -14.44 30.36
N LYS A 14 58.08 -13.37 30.99
CA LYS A 14 57.25 -12.22 31.38
C LYS A 14 56.61 -11.56 30.15
N TYR A 15 57.39 -11.29 29.10
CA TYR A 15 56.88 -10.68 27.86
C TYR A 15 55.83 -11.54 27.14
N LYS A 16 56.01 -12.87 27.10
CA LYS A 16 54.97 -13.79 26.54
C LYS A 16 53.69 -13.72 27.37
N ASN A 17 53.79 -13.71 28.70
CA ASN A 17 52.61 -13.60 29.56
C ASN A 17 51.88 -12.26 29.38
N TYR A 18 52.61 -11.14 29.26
CA TYR A 18 51.99 -9.84 28.96
C TYR A 18 51.29 -9.82 27.59
N LYS A 19 51.88 -10.43 26.55
CA LYS A 19 51.23 -10.53 25.24
C LYS A 19 49.95 -11.37 25.28
N VAL A 20 49.95 -12.49 26.01
CA VAL A 20 48.75 -13.34 26.17
C VAL A 20 47.65 -12.61 26.93
N ILE A 21 48.01 -11.85 27.98
CA ILE A 21 47.06 -11.03 28.76
C ILE A 21 46.49 -9.89 27.90
N ILE A 22 47.31 -9.17 27.13
CA ILE A 22 46.82 -8.09 26.27
C ILE A 22 45.91 -8.64 25.16
N LEU A 23 46.24 -9.79 24.57
CA LEU A 23 45.43 -10.42 23.55
C LEU A 23 44.07 -10.90 24.09
N SER A 24 44.02 -11.42 25.33
CA SER A 24 42.78 -11.83 25.97
C SER A 24 41.87 -10.64 26.31
N PHE A 25 42.43 -9.52 26.75
CA PHE A 25 41.67 -8.28 26.95
C PHE A 25 41.14 -7.71 25.63
N PHE A 26 41.91 -7.76 24.53
CA PHE A 26 41.44 -7.34 23.21
C PHE A 26 40.32 -8.23 22.67
N LEU A 27 40.45 -9.56 22.80
CA LEU A 27 39.40 -10.51 22.40
C LEU A 27 38.14 -10.34 23.26
N ALA A 28 38.29 -10.12 24.57
CA ALA A 28 37.16 -9.83 25.45
C ALA A 28 36.48 -8.50 25.09
N ALA A 29 37.24 -7.46 24.72
CA ALA A 29 36.68 -6.19 24.26
C ALA A 29 35.96 -6.32 22.92
N ILE A 30 36.49 -7.10 21.98
CA ILE A 30 35.82 -7.39 20.69
C ILE A 30 34.54 -8.20 20.93
N LEU A 31 34.59 -9.24 21.77
CA LEU A 31 33.42 -10.04 22.13
C LEU A 31 32.38 -9.23 22.88
N TRP A 32 32.79 -8.34 23.80
CA TRP A 32 31.90 -7.41 24.48
C TRP A 32 31.30 -6.41 23.50
N THR A 33 32.08 -5.87 22.57
CA THR A 33 31.58 -4.94 21.55
C THR A 33 30.61 -5.64 20.62
N PHE A 34 30.90 -6.88 20.20
CA PHE A 34 29.98 -7.72 19.44
C PHE A 34 28.73 -8.02 20.24
N LEU A 35 28.84 -8.41 21.51
CA LEU A 35 27.70 -8.68 22.40
C LEU A 35 26.85 -7.43 22.62
N VAL A 36 27.46 -6.26 22.83
CA VAL A 36 26.78 -4.98 22.99
C VAL A 36 26.14 -4.55 21.67
N LEU A 37 26.80 -4.72 20.53
CA LEU A 37 26.20 -4.47 19.23
C LEU A 37 25.04 -5.44 18.97
N HIS A 38 25.18 -6.72 19.29
CA HIS A 38 24.11 -7.71 19.16
C HIS A 38 22.96 -7.45 20.14
N LEU A 39 23.23 -6.98 21.36
CA LEU A 39 22.21 -6.63 22.36
C LEU A 39 21.54 -5.29 22.04
N ILE A 40 22.26 -4.31 21.48
CA ILE A 40 21.70 -3.06 20.95
C ILE A 40 20.85 -3.34 19.72
N ASP A 41 21.26 -4.28 18.86
CA ASP A 41 20.47 -4.70 17.70
C ASP A 41 19.24 -5.49 18.17
N SER A 42 19.41 -6.48 19.05
CA SER A 42 18.32 -7.33 19.57
C SER A 42 17.29 -6.57 20.41
N SER A 43 17.67 -5.50 21.11
CA SER A 43 16.73 -4.67 21.89
C SER A 43 15.96 -3.65 21.04
N ASN A 44 16.43 -3.36 19.82
CA ASN A 44 15.71 -2.54 18.85
C ASN A 44 14.93 -3.39 17.82
N LEU A 45 15.21 -4.69 17.71
CA LEU A 45 14.62 -5.56 16.67
C LEU A 45 13.35 -6.31 17.08
N SER A 46 12.96 -6.35 18.37
CA SER A 46 11.73 -7.07 18.76
C SER A 46 10.43 -6.30 18.45
N TYR A 47 10.52 -5.11 17.86
CA TYR A 47 9.36 -4.30 17.51
C TYR A 47 8.84 -4.51 16.08
N ASN A 48 9.71 -4.96 15.17
CA ASN A 48 9.52 -4.64 13.76
C ASN A 48 9.03 -5.78 12.87
N LEU A 49 9.08 -7.04 13.32
CA LEU A 49 8.76 -8.19 12.45
C LEU A 49 7.50 -8.98 12.83
N SER A 50 7.00 -8.86 14.07
CA SER A 50 5.82 -9.63 14.51
C SER A 50 4.47 -9.04 14.09
N ASN A 51 4.44 -7.81 13.58
CA ASN A 51 3.18 -7.08 13.30
C ASN A 51 2.82 -6.98 11.82
N TYR A 52 3.67 -7.47 10.91
CA TYR A 52 3.35 -7.48 9.49
C TYR A 52 2.59 -8.75 9.11
N LYS A 53 1.36 -8.58 8.65
CA LYS A 53 0.74 -9.57 7.76
C LYS A 53 1.39 -9.41 6.38
N LEU A 54 2.24 -10.34 5.98
CA LEU A 54 3.06 -10.17 4.78
C LEU A 54 2.22 -10.20 3.49
N SER A 55 1.41 -11.24 3.30
CA SER A 55 0.66 -11.43 2.07
C SER A 55 -0.75 -11.92 2.33
N SER A 56 -1.63 -11.68 1.37
CA SER A 56 -2.92 -12.38 1.24
C SER A 56 -3.24 -12.58 -0.22
N THR A 57 -4.03 -13.60 -0.50
CA THR A 57 -4.61 -13.82 -1.83
C THR A 57 -6.10 -13.55 -1.71
N TYR A 58 -6.61 -12.70 -2.59
CA TYR A 58 -8.04 -12.51 -2.76
C TYR A 58 -8.47 -13.21 -4.05
N ASN A 59 -9.22 -14.30 -3.88
CA ASN A 59 -9.86 -14.96 -5.00
C ASN A 59 -11.15 -14.22 -5.32
N HIS A 60 -11.14 -13.46 -6.41
CA HIS A 60 -12.33 -12.75 -6.84
C HIS A 60 -13.39 -13.75 -7.32
N SER A 61 -14.37 -14.02 -6.45
CA SER A 61 -15.48 -14.94 -6.69
C SER A 61 -16.84 -14.26 -6.76
N LYS A 62 -16.89 -12.94 -6.46
CA LYS A 62 -18.13 -12.17 -6.52
C LYS A 62 -18.46 -11.81 -7.97
N GLU A 63 -19.75 -11.70 -8.28
CA GLU A 63 -20.25 -11.24 -9.58
C GLU A 63 -20.15 -9.71 -9.76
N GLY A 64 -19.79 -8.96 -8.74
CA GLY A 64 -19.66 -7.50 -8.81
C GLY A 64 -18.24 -7.02 -9.11
N ARG A 65 -18.03 -5.71 -9.01
CA ARG A 65 -16.79 -5.04 -9.43
C ARG A 65 -15.73 -5.11 -8.34
N ILE A 66 -14.46 -5.03 -8.73
CA ILE A 66 -13.38 -4.68 -7.80
C ILE A 66 -13.12 -3.17 -7.91
N ILE A 67 -13.13 -2.47 -6.78
CA ILE A 67 -12.91 -1.02 -6.71
C ILE A 67 -11.67 -0.77 -5.87
N LEU A 68 -10.56 -0.42 -6.52
CA LEU A 68 -9.30 -0.11 -5.84
C LEU A 68 -9.18 1.40 -5.64
N VAL A 69 -9.05 1.86 -4.39
CA VAL A 69 -9.05 3.28 -4.02
C VAL A 69 -7.67 3.71 -3.53
N GLY A 70 -7.15 4.83 -4.05
CA GLY A 70 -5.90 5.44 -3.58
C GLY A 70 -5.94 5.98 -2.16
N ASP A 71 -4.85 6.62 -1.72
CA ASP A 71 -4.63 7.10 -0.35
C ASP A 71 -5.78 8.00 0.17
N ILE A 72 -6.51 7.51 1.18
CA ILE A 72 -7.70 8.17 1.74
C ILE A 72 -7.32 9.21 2.78
N HIS A 73 -6.34 8.90 3.65
CA HIS A 73 -5.81 9.81 4.66
C HIS A 73 -6.89 10.46 5.55
N GLY A 74 -7.85 9.69 6.08
CA GLY A 74 -8.89 10.21 6.96
C GLY A 74 -9.82 11.24 6.29
N MET A 75 -9.86 11.30 4.95
CA MET A 75 -10.77 12.16 4.21
C MET A 75 -12.13 11.45 4.04
N PHE A 76 -12.91 11.41 5.13
CA PHE A 76 -14.16 10.65 5.17
C PHE A 76 -15.19 11.16 4.16
N LYS A 77 -15.43 12.47 4.07
CA LYS A 77 -16.44 13.01 3.13
C LYS A 77 -16.14 12.70 1.67
N PRO A 78 -14.92 12.91 1.14
CA PRO A 78 -14.60 12.50 -0.23
C PRO A 78 -14.68 10.98 -0.43
N PHE A 79 -14.30 10.19 0.57
CA PHE A 79 -14.42 8.74 0.50
C PHE A 79 -15.89 8.30 0.41
N ASP A 80 -16.76 8.82 1.26
CA ASP A 80 -18.19 8.51 1.22
C ASP A 80 -18.84 9.01 -0.08
N HIS A 81 -18.46 10.19 -0.56
CA HIS A 81 -18.93 10.72 -1.85
C HIS A 81 -18.50 9.84 -3.03
N LEU A 82 -17.26 9.35 -3.04
CA LEU A 82 -16.78 8.39 -4.05
C LEU A 82 -17.67 7.14 -4.09
N LEU A 83 -18.01 6.57 -2.93
CA LEU A 83 -18.88 5.39 -2.86
C LEU A 83 -20.30 5.67 -3.36
N GLN A 84 -20.85 6.83 -3.01
CA GLN A 84 -22.18 7.25 -3.47
C GLN A 84 -22.22 7.42 -4.98
N GLU A 85 -21.24 8.10 -5.57
CA GLU A 85 -21.18 8.29 -7.03
C GLU A 85 -20.99 6.96 -7.77
N LEU A 86 -20.16 6.05 -7.22
CA LEU A 86 -19.96 4.73 -7.81
C LEU A 86 -21.18 3.81 -7.67
N GLU A 87 -22.21 4.24 -6.93
CA GLU A 87 -23.34 3.42 -6.52
C GLU A 87 -22.84 2.09 -5.91
N PHE A 88 -21.89 2.20 -4.97
CA PHE A 88 -21.22 1.05 -4.37
C PHE A 88 -22.24 0.11 -3.71
N ASP A 89 -22.16 -1.17 -4.09
CA ASP A 89 -23.02 -2.22 -3.55
C ASP A 89 -22.18 -3.22 -2.75
N GLU A 90 -22.35 -3.26 -1.42
CA GLU A 90 -21.57 -4.12 -0.54
C GLU A 90 -21.85 -5.63 -0.74
N GLU A 91 -23.00 -5.99 -1.32
CA GLU A 91 -23.35 -7.37 -1.60
C GLU A 91 -22.50 -7.88 -2.77
N PHE A 92 -22.43 -7.11 -3.86
CA PHE A 92 -21.77 -7.54 -5.10
C PHE A 92 -20.35 -7.01 -5.26
N ASP A 93 -20.10 -5.74 -4.97
CA ASP A 93 -18.80 -5.12 -5.16
C ASP A 93 -17.80 -5.56 -4.07
N THR A 94 -16.53 -5.37 -4.36
CA THR A 94 -15.43 -5.48 -3.41
C THR A 94 -14.58 -4.23 -3.48
N LEU A 95 -14.45 -3.53 -2.35
CA LEU A 95 -13.56 -2.40 -2.23
C LEU A 95 -12.18 -2.85 -1.71
N ILE A 96 -11.11 -2.27 -2.29
CA ILE A 96 -9.73 -2.48 -1.87
C ILE A 96 -9.08 -1.11 -1.66
N SER A 97 -8.74 -0.76 -0.42
CA SER A 97 -7.93 0.43 -0.14
C SER A 97 -6.45 0.16 -0.42
N LEU A 98 -5.76 1.11 -1.06
CA LEU A 98 -4.33 1.00 -1.37
C LEU A 98 -3.42 1.43 -0.21
N GLY A 99 -3.97 1.50 1.01
CA GLY A 99 -3.26 1.89 2.23
C GLY A 99 -3.29 3.40 2.45
N ASP A 100 -2.60 3.84 3.50
CA ASP A 100 -2.63 5.22 3.99
C ASP A 100 -4.08 5.67 4.22
N ILE A 101 -4.80 4.81 4.93
CA ILE A 101 -6.19 5.02 5.34
C ILE A 101 -6.26 6.19 6.33
N VAL A 102 -5.25 6.32 7.18
CA VAL A 102 -5.23 7.23 8.33
C VAL A 102 -4.30 8.43 8.15
N ASN A 103 -4.40 9.37 9.09
CA ASN A 103 -3.56 10.57 9.23
C ASN A 103 -3.74 11.62 8.12
N LYS A 104 -3.24 12.84 8.35
CA LYS A 104 -3.33 14.05 7.50
C LYS A 104 -4.73 14.66 7.40
N GLY A 105 -5.76 13.87 7.13
CA GLY A 105 -7.15 14.32 7.17
C GLY A 105 -7.78 14.21 8.56
N PRO A 106 -8.96 14.83 8.75
CA PRO A 106 -9.57 15.01 10.07
C PRO A 106 -10.27 13.78 10.63
N GLU A 107 -10.66 12.81 9.79
CA GLU A 107 -11.64 11.77 10.14
C GLU A 107 -11.05 10.36 9.94
N SER A 108 -9.89 10.08 10.53
CA SER A 108 -9.25 8.74 10.42
C SER A 108 -10.12 7.62 10.99
N THR A 109 -10.64 7.77 12.21
CA THR A 109 -11.48 6.76 12.87
C THR A 109 -12.77 6.45 12.10
N PRO A 110 -13.55 7.44 11.63
CA PRO A 110 -14.70 7.19 10.74
C PRO A 110 -14.36 6.44 9.45
N VAL A 111 -13.22 6.73 8.80
CA VAL A 111 -12.80 6.00 7.58
C VAL A 111 -12.52 4.53 7.90
N ILE A 112 -11.76 4.25 8.97
CA ILE A 112 -11.46 2.85 9.36
C ILE A 112 -12.75 2.11 9.68
N GLN A 113 -13.66 2.74 10.45
CA GLN A 113 -14.93 2.13 10.81
C GLN A 113 -15.76 1.81 9.56
N LYS A 114 -15.90 2.77 8.62
CA LYS A 114 -16.65 2.54 7.38
C LYS A 114 -16.06 1.42 6.53
N LEU A 115 -14.73 1.37 6.39
CA LEU A 115 -14.04 0.28 5.68
C LEU A 115 -14.27 -1.08 6.35
N SER A 116 -14.26 -1.12 7.68
CA SER A 116 -14.58 -2.32 8.44
C SER A 116 -16.03 -2.74 8.27
N ASP A 117 -16.98 -1.81 8.34
CA ASP A 117 -18.42 -2.09 8.25
C ASP A 117 -18.80 -2.71 6.90
N ILE A 118 -18.20 -2.23 5.81
CA ILE A 118 -18.44 -2.75 4.44
C ILE A 118 -17.55 -3.94 4.09
N ASN A 119 -16.79 -4.49 5.05
CA ASN A 119 -15.81 -5.56 4.85
C ASN A 119 -14.83 -5.30 3.70
N ALA A 120 -14.38 -4.05 3.55
CA ALA A 120 -13.41 -3.68 2.52
C ALA A 120 -12.05 -4.35 2.77
N LEU A 121 -11.40 -4.79 1.70
CA LEU A 121 -10.00 -5.19 1.75
C LEU A 121 -9.10 -3.94 1.79
N ALA A 122 -7.86 -4.11 2.21
CA ALA A 122 -6.86 -3.06 2.14
C ALA A 122 -5.45 -3.65 2.10
N VAL A 123 -4.50 -2.90 1.55
CA VAL A 123 -3.06 -3.14 1.77
C VAL A 123 -2.50 -2.15 2.79
N ARG A 124 -1.42 -2.55 3.47
CA ARG A 124 -0.75 -1.78 4.53
C ARG A 124 -0.09 -0.52 3.97
N GLY A 125 -0.52 0.66 4.41
CA GLY A 125 0.21 1.91 4.20
C GLY A 125 1.27 2.20 5.25
N ASN A 126 2.18 3.12 4.96
CA ASN A 126 3.23 3.50 5.91
C ASN A 126 2.70 4.40 7.05
N HIS A 127 1.61 5.13 6.82
CA HIS A 127 0.92 5.83 7.91
C HIS A 127 0.11 4.86 8.78
N ASP A 128 -0.49 3.83 8.19
CA ASP A 128 -1.23 2.80 8.92
C ASP A 128 -0.30 2.00 9.83
N GLN A 129 0.87 1.62 9.31
CA GLN A 129 1.90 0.90 10.06
C GLN A 129 2.32 1.66 11.33
N LYS A 130 2.52 2.97 11.25
CA LYS A 130 2.88 3.80 12.42
C LYS A 130 1.80 3.80 13.50
N VAL A 131 0.51 3.79 13.11
CA VAL A 131 -0.59 3.70 14.09
C VAL A 131 -0.59 2.34 14.78
N ILE A 132 -0.36 1.25 14.03
CA ILE A 132 -0.27 -0.10 14.57
C ILE A 132 0.88 -0.25 15.56
N GLU A 133 2.04 0.28 15.22
CA GLU A 133 3.19 0.26 16.11
C GLU A 133 2.90 1.04 17.40
N TRP A 134 2.26 2.21 17.32
CA TRP A 134 1.79 2.94 18.49
C TRP A 134 0.78 2.16 19.32
N LYS A 135 -0.18 1.48 18.68
CA LYS A 135 -1.18 0.67 19.39
C LYS A 135 -0.55 -0.52 20.10
N ALA A 136 0.36 -1.23 19.44
CA ALA A 136 1.14 -2.30 20.06
C ALA A 136 2.00 -1.79 21.23
N TRP A 137 2.57 -0.59 21.11
CA TRP A 137 3.29 0.05 22.21
C TRP A 137 2.36 0.40 23.38
N PHE A 138 1.13 0.88 23.13
CA PHE A 138 0.14 1.08 24.19
C PHE A 138 -0.18 -0.22 24.93
N ASP A 139 -0.41 -1.33 24.23
CA ASP A 139 -0.67 -2.62 24.86
C ASP A 139 0.48 -3.05 25.80
N GLN A 140 1.72 -2.84 25.36
CA GLN A 140 2.90 -3.11 26.18
C GLN A 140 2.95 -2.23 27.43
N VAL A 141 2.62 -0.94 27.29
CA VAL A 141 2.54 -0.03 28.43
C VAL A 141 1.43 -0.45 29.39
N GLU A 142 0.25 -0.80 28.90
CA GLU A 142 -0.86 -1.28 29.74
C GLU A 142 -0.52 -2.58 30.46
N SER A 143 0.34 -3.42 29.88
CA SER A 143 0.80 -4.67 30.52
C SER A 143 1.71 -4.48 31.73
N VAL A 144 2.31 -3.30 31.91
CA VAL A 144 3.18 -3.02 33.07
C VAL A 144 2.39 -2.36 34.21
N LYS A 145 2.77 -2.67 35.45
CA LYS A 145 2.11 -2.12 36.65
C LYS A 145 2.12 -0.58 36.63
N GLY A 146 0.94 0.03 36.72
CA GLY A 146 0.76 1.48 36.70
C GLY A 146 0.74 2.11 35.31
N GLY A 147 0.87 1.32 34.24
CA GLY A 147 0.95 1.82 32.87
C GLY A 147 -0.40 2.29 32.31
N LYS A 148 -1.48 1.56 32.61
CA LYS A 148 -2.84 1.96 32.22
C LYS A 148 -3.23 3.31 32.83
N GLU A 149 -3.06 3.45 34.15
CA GLU A 149 -3.34 4.69 34.87
C GLU A 149 -2.48 5.84 34.33
N TRP A 150 -1.23 5.57 33.96
CA TRP A 150 -0.36 6.57 33.36
C TRP A 150 -0.85 7.04 31.97
N LEU A 151 -1.36 6.14 31.12
CA LEU A 151 -1.95 6.51 29.83
C LEU A 151 -3.25 7.33 30.01
N GLU A 152 -4.09 6.94 30.98
CA GLU A 152 -5.33 7.66 31.33
C GLU A 152 -5.05 9.09 31.81
N LEU A 153 -3.93 9.31 32.52
CA LEU A 153 -3.44 10.65 32.90
C LEU A 153 -2.87 11.47 31.73
N GLY A 154 -3.00 11.01 30.50
CA GLY A 154 -2.48 11.70 29.31
C GLY A 154 -1.01 11.40 29.02
N ALA A 155 -0.47 10.32 29.61
CA ALA A 155 0.91 9.89 29.46
C ALA A 155 1.95 11.00 29.80
N PRO A 156 1.91 11.56 31.02
CA PRO A 156 2.80 12.65 31.40
C PRO A 156 4.28 12.19 31.44
N LYS A 157 5.16 12.91 30.74
CA LYS A 157 6.57 12.51 30.53
C LYS A 157 7.35 12.22 31.82
N ASN A 158 7.07 12.96 32.88
CA ASN A 158 7.74 12.84 34.19
C ASN A 158 7.35 11.60 35.00
N LEU A 159 6.25 10.92 34.64
CA LEU A 159 5.75 9.74 35.34
C LEU A 159 5.86 8.46 34.50
N LYS A 160 6.68 8.48 33.44
CA LYS A 160 6.85 7.33 32.53
C LYS A 160 7.14 6.04 33.33
N PRO A 161 6.37 4.95 33.13
CA PRO A 161 6.56 3.72 33.89
C PRO A 161 8.00 3.20 33.77
N LYS A 162 8.57 2.72 34.87
CA LYS A 162 9.88 2.05 34.84
C LYS A 162 9.75 0.82 33.93
N ARG A 163 10.63 0.73 32.91
CA ARG A 163 10.60 -0.26 31.81
C ARG A 163 9.61 0.02 30.67
N ALA A 164 8.83 1.12 30.68
CA ALA A 164 8.18 1.57 29.46
C ALA A 164 9.28 1.92 28.44
N LEU A 165 9.28 1.18 27.35
CA LEU A 165 10.42 1.09 26.44
C LEU A 165 10.81 2.44 25.85
N SER A 166 12.10 2.58 25.50
CA SER A 166 12.59 3.73 24.76
C SER A 166 11.81 3.86 23.46
N LEU A 167 11.35 5.07 23.17
CA LEU A 167 10.69 5.35 21.90
C LEU A 167 11.76 5.48 20.81
N PRO A 168 11.52 4.94 19.60
CA PRO A 168 12.33 5.28 18.44
C PRO A 168 12.38 6.80 18.26
N LYS A 169 13.54 7.34 17.87
CA LYS A 169 13.69 8.80 17.65
C LYS A 169 12.75 9.36 16.57
N SER A 170 12.30 8.51 15.65
CA SER A 170 11.39 8.85 14.55
C SER A 170 9.94 8.98 14.99
N TRP A 171 9.58 8.54 16.20
CA TRP A 171 8.21 8.56 16.68
C TRP A 171 7.87 9.88 17.36
N GLU A 172 6.78 10.49 16.90
CA GLU A 172 6.30 11.76 17.44
C GLU A 172 5.39 11.51 18.64
N TRP A 173 5.91 11.76 19.85
CA TRP A 173 5.14 11.66 21.09
C TRP A 173 3.92 12.57 21.06
N GLN A 174 2.73 12.03 21.33
CA GLN A 174 1.45 12.76 21.26
C GLN A 174 1.12 13.36 19.88
N GLY A 175 1.88 13.00 18.83
CA GLY A 175 1.61 13.41 17.46
C GLY A 175 0.37 12.73 16.85
N PRO A 176 0.07 12.99 15.57
CA PRO A 176 -1.15 12.50 14.93
C PRO A 176 -1.32 10.97 14.99
N HIS A 177 -0.27 10.20 14.68
CA HIS A 177 -0.34 8.73 14.74
C HIS A 177 -0.59 8.19 16.16
N PHE A 178 -0.05 8.86 17.17
CA PHE A 178 -0.30 8.53 18.58
C PHE A 178 -1.77 8.72 18.94
N GLN A 179 -2.37 9.86 18.54
CA GLN A 179 -3.77 10.14 18.87
C GLN A 179 -4.71 9.15 18.19
N ILE A 180 -4.48 8.87 16.91
CA ILE A 180 -5.28 7.88 16.16
C ILE A 180 -5.16 6.51 16.83
N ALA A 181 -3.95 6.08 17.20
CA ALA A 181 -3.75 4.79 17.88
C ALA A 181 -4.48 4.71 19.24
N LYS A 182 -4.58 5.84 19.96
CA LYS A 182 -5.31 5.92 21.23
C LYS A 182 -6.83 5.79 21.03
N GLU A 183 -7.34 6.27 19.90
CA GLU A 183 -8.78 6.23 19.56
C GLU A 183 -9.25 4.88 19.00
N LEU A 184 -8.34 4.00 18.58
CA LEU A 184 -8.71 2.68 18.05
C LEU A 184 -9.42 1.83 19.12
N ASN A 185 -10.66 1.45 18.80
CA ASN A 185 -11.39 0.37 19.45
C ASN A 185 -10.95 -1.00 18.90
N ASP A 186 -11.47 -2.10 19.46
CA ASP A 186 -11.05 -3.45 19.07
C ASP A 186 -11.34 -3.78 17.61
N THR A 187 -12.50 -3.36 17.08
CA THR A 187 -12.90 -3.59 15.67
C THR A 187 -11.98 -2.85 14.69
N THR A 188 -11.80 -1.55 14.88
CA THR A 188 -10.93 -0.71 14.01
C THR A 188 -9.46 -1.10 14.13
N ARG A 189 -9.02 -1.50 15.33
CA ARG A 189 -7.71 -2.11 15.55
C ARG A 189 -7.57 -3.39 14.74
N GLU A 190 -8.48 -4.33 14.89
CA GLU A 190 -8.42 -5.63 14.21
C GLU A 190 -8.40 -5.45 12.69
N TYR A 191 -9.24 -4.55 12.16
CA TYR A 191 -9.25 -4.20 10.75
C TYR A 191 -7.86 -3.75 10.28
N LEU A 192 -7.27 -2.74 10.95
CA LEU A 192 -5.95 -2.25 10.59
C LEU A 192 -4.89 -3.36 10.72
N PHE A 193 -4.83 -4.07 11.84
CA PHE A 193 -3.81 -5.12 12.04
C PHE A 193 -3.88 -6.23 10.97
N ASN A 194 -5.06 -6.46 10.38
CA ASN A 194 -5.27 -7.49 9.36
C ASN A 194 -5.02 -7.08 7.90
N THR A 195 -4.62 -5.83 7.61
CA THR A 195 -4.27 -5.44 6.23
C THR A 195 -2.89 -5.99 5.83
N PRO A 196 -2.78 -6.81 4.77
CA PRO A 196 -1.48 -7.34 4.31
C PRO A 196 -0.59 -6.27 3.66
N VAL A 197 0.71 -6.50 3.60
CA VAL A 197 1.64 -5.67 2.80
C VAL A 197 1.40 -5.86 1.31
N LEU A 198 1.19 -7.11 0.88
CA LEU A 198 0.94 -7.49 -0.52
C LEU A 198 -0.40 -8.22 -0.64
N LEU A 199 -1.23 -7.80 -1.58
CA LEU A 199 -2.46 -8.51 -1.94
C LEU A 199 -2.36 -9.01 -3.38
N HIS A 200 -2.51 -10.32 -3.57
CA HIS A 200 -2.54 -10.97 -4.89
C HIS A 200 -3.99 -11.22 -5.32
N ILE A 201 -4.33 -10.86 -6.55
CA ILE A 201 -5.63 -11.07 -7.18
C ILE A 201 -5.40 -11.86 -8.48
N PRO A 202 -5.24 -13.20 -8.39
CA PRO A 202 -4.73 -14.02 -9.49
C PRO A 202 -5.66 -14.04 -10.70
N GLN A 203 -6.98 -13.91 -10.50
CA GLN A 203 -7.96 -13.89 -11.60
C GLN A 203 -7.77 -12.72 -12.57
N HIS A 204 -7.03 -11.68 -12.17
CA HIS A 204 -6.77 -10.50 -12.98
C HIS A 204 -5.27 -10.24 -13.20
N ASP A 205 -4.41 -11.22 -12.92
CA ASP A 205 -2.94 -11.09 -12.99
C ASP A 205 -2.44 -9.83 -12.26
N LEU A 206 -3.00 -9.57 -11.08
CA LEU A 206 -2.91 -8.26 -10.43
C LEU A 206 -2.36 -8.37 -9.00
N TYR A 207 -1.45 -7.47 -8.67
CA TYR A 207 -1.03 -7.19 -7.31
C TYR A 207 -1.47 -5.80 -6.87
N ALA A 208 -1.88 -5.70 -5.60
CA ALA A 208 -1.98 -4.42 -4.90
C ALA A 208 -0.88 -4.35 -3.82
N VAL A 209 -0.18 -3.22 -3.77
CA VAL A 209 0.84 -2.90 -2.78
C VAL A 209 0.85 -1.39 -2.57
N HIS A 210 1.08 -0.92 -1.36
CA HIS A 210 0.92 0.51 -1.07
C HIS A 210 1.89 1.41 -1.85
N ALA A 211 3.20 1.12 -1.86
CA ALA A 211 4.18 1.96 -2.55
C ALA A 211 4.75 1.33 -3.82
N GLY A 212 5.35 0.13 -3.71
CA GLY A 212 5.98 -0.53 -4.85
C GLY A 212 6.85 -1.71 -4.50
N MET A 213 7.18 -2.51 -5.51
CA MET A 213 8.05 -3.68 -5.37
C MET A 213 8.80 -3.97 -6.67
N LEU A 214 9.85 -4.76 -6.59
CA LEU A 214 10.64 -5.18 -7.74
C LEU A 214 10.30 -6.61 -8.14
N SER A 215 10.41 -6.91 -9.44
CA SER A 215 10.28 -8.23 -10.04
C SER A 215 11.62 -9.00 -10.09
N HIS A 216 12.75 -8.31 -9.88
CA HIS A 216 14.07 -8.91 -9.75
C HIS A 216 14.98 -8.07 -8.85
N ASP A 217 16.10 -8.66 -8.42
CA ASP A 217 17.18 -7.95 -7.75
C ASP A 217 18.03 -7.15 -8.77
N PRO A 218 17.98 -5.80 -8.78
CA PRO A 218 18.68 -4.96 -9.75
C PRO A 218 20.21 -5.03 -9.62
N THR A 219 20.74 -5.63 -8.55
CA THR A 219 22.19 -5.85 -8.38
C THR A 219 22.70 -7.09 -9.10
N LYS A 220 21.80 -7.94 -9.60
CA LYS A 220 22.12 -9.19 -10.27
C LYS A 220 21.82 -9.10 -11.77
N PRO A 221 22.55 -9.86 -12.63
CA PRO A 221 22.23 -9.93 -14.04
C PRO A 221 20.86 -10.59 -14.24
N LYS A 222 20.07 -10.10 -15.20
CA LYS A 222 18.75 -10.66 -15.52
C LYS A 222 18.78 -12.15 -15.89
N SER A 223 19.92 -12.67 -16.39
CA SER A 223 20.09 -14.10 -16.68
C SER A 223 20.16 -14.99 -15.43
N ALA A 224 20.37 -14.41 -14.24
CA ALA A 224 20.31 -15.12 -12.96
C ALA A 224 18.88 -15.23 -12.40
N ILE A 225 17.88 -14.67 -13.10
CA ILE A 225 16.47 -14.86 -12.80
C ILE A 225 16.15 -16.32 -13.10
N ASN A 226 15.70 -17.04 -12.07
CA ASN A 226 15.35 -18.44 -12.16
C ASN A 226 14.30 -18.64 -13.28
N PRO A 227 14.57 -19.45 -14.32
CA PRO A 227 13.60 -19.74 -15.38
C PRO A 227 12.39 -20.53 -14.87
N ASN A 228 12.34 -20.89 -13.58
CA ASN A 228 11.18 -21.49 -12.97
C ASN A 228 10.11 -20.46 -12.59
N HIS A 229 9.54 -19.81 -13.61
CA HIS A 229 8.14 -19.38 -13.65
C HIS A 229 7.20 -20.60 -13.77
N VAL A 230 7.61 -21.78 -13.28
CA VAL A 230 6.80 -23.00 -13.38
C VAL A 230 5.73 -22.90 -12.29
N ASN A 231 4.50 -22.65 -12.74
CA ASN A 231 3.25 -22.46 -11.99
C ASN A 231 2.87 -21.01 -11.61
N GLY A 232 3.42 -19.99 -12.29
CA GLY A 232 2.82 -18.65 -12.31
C GLY A 232 3.10 -17.73 -11.11
N ASP A 233 3.63 -18.24 -10.00
CA ASP A 233 3.96 -17.41 -8.83
C ASP A 233 5.41 -16.94 -8.83
N ILE A 234 5.63 -15.62 -8.92
CA ILE A 234 6.95 -15.01 -8.68
C ILE A 234 7.18 -15.01 -7.16
N ASP A 235 8.29 -15.60 -6.68
CA ASP A 235 8.71 -15.44 -5.28
C ASP A 235 9.26 -14.03 -5.06
N LEU A 236 8.33 -13.09 -4.89
CA LEU A 236 8.59 -11.66 -4.71
C LEU A 236 9.32 -11.36 -3.40
N TRP A 237 9.19 -12.23 -2.38
CA TRP A 237 9.80 -12.02 -1.07
C TRP A 237 11.27 -12.44 -1.02
N SER A 238 11.71 -13.30 -1.92
CA SER A 238 13.14 -13.64 -2.09
C SER A 238 13.99 -12.48 -2.60
N ILE A 239 13.37 -11.45 -3.16
CA ILE A 239 14.04 -10.27 -3.70
C ILE A 239 14.47 -9.38 -2.51
N PRO A 240 15.79 -9.15 -2.29
CA PRO A 240 16.28 -8.47 -1.08
C PRO A 240 15.69 -7.08 -0.85
N GLN A 241 15.27 -6.41 -1.91
CA GLN A 241 14.68 -5.07 -1.88
C GLN A 241 13.22 -5.08 -1.41
N ASN A 242 12.49 -6.18 -1.55
CA ASN A 242 11.07 -6.32 -1.24
C ASN A 242 10.82 -6.64 0.24
N THR A 243 11.45 -5.90 1.15
CA THR A 243 11.10 -5.98 2.57
C THR A 243 9.78 -5.23 2.83
N PRO A 244 9.02 -5.58 3.89
CA PRO A 244 7.79 -4.86 4.25
C PRO A 244 7.94 -3.34 4.29
N ASP A 245 8.96 -2.86 5.00
CA ASP A 245 9.27 -1.42 5.13
C ASP A 245 9.57 -0.74 3.79
N ASN A 246 10.16 -1.48 2.84
CA ASN A 246 10.41 -0.94 1.51
C ASN A 246 9.13 -0.94 0.69
N MET A 247 8.32 -2.01 0.74
CA MET A 247 7.11 -2.12 -0.07
C MET A 247 6.03 -1.08 0.27
N ILE A 248 6.07 -0.51 1.47
CA ILE A 248 5.18 0.56 1.91
C ILE A 248 5.81 1.97 1.81
N GLU A 249 7.10 2.11 1.45
CA GLU A 249 7.75 3.45 1.39
C GLU A 249 8.57 3.70 0.12
N MET A 250 8.79 2.69 -0.73
CA MET A 250 9.67 2.78 -1.88
C MET A 250 9.15 3.75 -2.92
N ARG A 251 10.05 4.60 -3.44
CA ARG A 251 9.76 5.51 -4.56
C ARG A 251 10.66 5.27 -5.74
N SER A 252 11.92 4.94 -5.48
CA SER A 252 12.97 4.83 -6.50
C SER A 252 14.05 3.87 -6.05
N ILE A 253 14.94 3.47 -6.95
CA ILE A 253 16.11 2.62 -6.70
C ILE A 253 17.36 3.42 -7.02
N ASP A 254 18.33 3.42 -6.12
CA ASP A 254 19.61 4.07 -6.33
C ASP A 254 20.53 3.28 -7.30
N PRO A 255 21.64 3.86 -7.78
CA PRO A 255 22.56 3.15 -8.67
C PRO A 255 23.20 1.88 -8.08
N MET A 256 23.13 1.67 -6.76
CA MET A 256 23.62 0.48 -6.08
C MET A 256 22.51 -0.57 -5.88
N GLY A 257 21.31 -0.35 -6.41
CA GLY A 257 20.18 -1.27 -6.29
C GLY A 257 19.44 -1.18 -4.96
N LYS A 258 19.63 -0.10 -4.19
CA LYS A 258 18.97 0.11 -2.89
C LYS A 258 17.69 0.94 -3.03
N PRO A 259 16.59 0.56 -2.35
CA PRO A 259 15.39 1.38 -2.30
C PRO A 259 15.61 2.75 -1.66
N ILE A 260 15.13 3.78 -2.35
CA ILE A 260 15.02 5.16 -1.91
C ILE A 260 13.56 5.43 -1.54
N LYS A 261 13.35 5.85 -0.29
CA LYS A 261 12.04 6.26 0.27
C LYS A 261 11.73 7.75 0.06
N LYS A 262 12.76 8.54 -0.25
CA LYS A 262 12.64 9.99 -0.44
C LYS A 262 12.09 10.31 -1.85
N PRO A 263 11.44 11.48 -2.06
CA PRO A 263 10.81 11.80 -3.35
C PRO A 263 11.79 11.96 -4.54
N LYS A 264 13.04 12.35 -4.27
CA LYS A 264 14.06 12.66 -5.28
C LYS A 264 15.22 11.67 -5.23
N GLY A 265 15.79 11.40 -6.40
CA GLY A 265 16.94 10.52 -6.59
C GLY A 265 16.55 9.13 -7.05
N GLY A 266 17.46 8.48 -7.78
CA GLY A 266 17.28 7.13 -8.31
C GLY A 266 16.34 7.04 -9.51
N VAL A 267 16.28 5.84 -10.06
CA VAL A 267 15.34 5.42 -11.12
C VAL A 267 14.03 5.00 -10.46
N LYS A 268 12.87 5.33 -11.03
CA LYS A 268 11.61 4.97 -10.37
C LYS A 268 11.44 3.45 -10.33
N TRP A 269 10.94 2.92 -9.21
CA TRP A 269 10.84 1.46 -9.03
C TRP A 269 9.99 0.83 -10.15
N TYR A 270 8.93 1.52 -10.57
CA TYR A 270 8.01 1.02 -11.59
C TYR A 270 8.67 0.90 -12.97
N GLU A 271 9.74 1.66 -13.26
CA GLU A 271 10.47 1.51 -14.52
C GLU A 271 11.13 0.12 -14.62
N TYR A 272 11.61 -0.43 -13.50
CA TYR A 272 12.13 -1.81 -13.47
C TYR A 272 11.02 -2.82 -13.72
N TRP A 273 9.88 -2.66 -13.06
CA TRP A 273 8.74 -3.56 -13.21
C TRP A 273 8.20 -3.58 -14.64
N ASN A 274 7.88 -2.41 -15.20
CA ASN A 274 7.35 -2.30 -16.57
C ASN A 274 8.32 -2.92 -17.59
N LYS A 275 9.62 -2.62 -17.48
CA LYS A 275 10.65 -3.18 -18.37
C LYS A 275 10.74 -4.70 -18.31
N ASP A 276 10.48 -5.31 -17.14
CA ASP A 276 10.47 -6.77 -17.02
C ASP A 276 9.21 -7.36 -17.64
N MET A 277 8.05 -6.76 -17.36
CA MET A 277 6.75 -7.22 -17.85
C MET A 277 6.62 -7.09 -19.37
N GLU A 278 7.25 -6.08 -19.99
CA GLU A 278 7.39 -5.94 -21.44
C GLU A 278 8.12 -7.13 -22.11
N THR A 279 8.92 -7.87 -21.34
CA THR A 279 9.63 -9.07 -21.85
C THR A 279 8.96 -10.37 -21.44
N CYS A 280 7.84 -10.28 -20.71
CA CYS A 280 7.15 -11.38 -20.08
C CYS A 280 5.95 -11.84 -20.92
N HIS A 281 6.18 -12.77 -21.86
CA HIS A 281 5.16 -13.24 -22.79
C HIS A 281 5.25 -14.73 -23.12
N GLY A 282 4.12 -15.32 -23.50
CA GLY A 282 3.99 -16.72 -23.92
C GLY A 282 4.23 -17.71 -22.79
N ASP A 283 4.83 -18.86 -23.11
CA ASP A 283 5.11 -19.93 -22.14
C ASP A 283 6.14 -19.53 -21.06
N LYS A 284 6.76 -18.35 -21.18
CA LYS A 284 7.79 -17.88 -20.24
C LYS A 284 7.18 -17.34 -18.95
N CYS A 285 6.12 -16.55 -19.03
CA CYS A 285 5.42 -15.98 -17.88
C CYS A 285 4.17 -15.18 -18.30
N ILE A 286 3.32 -14.91 -17.31
CA ILE A 286 2.15 -14.03 -17.43
C ILE A 286 2.52 -12.66 -16.86
N PRO A 287 2.37 -11.56 -17.62
CA PRO A 287 2.76 -10.24 -17.15
C PRO A 287 1.76 -9.73 -16.11
N HIS A 288 2.24 -9.50 -14.89
CA HIS A 288 1.41 -9.03 -13.79
C HIS A 288 1.38 -7.50 -13.71
N ARG A 289 0.23 -6.97 -13.32
CA ARG A 289 0.02 -5.53 -13.09
C ARG A 289 0.19 -5.22 -11.61
N ILE A 290 0.61 -3.99 -11.31
CA ILE A 290 0.63 -3.45 -9.94
C ILE A 290 -0.26 -2.21 -9.85
N ILE A 291 -1.21 -2.21 -8.92
CA ILE A 291 -1.94 -1.01 -8.52
C ILE A 291 -1.42 -0.56 -7.15
N TYR A 292 -1.12 0.74 -7.02
CA TYR A 292 -0.45 1.29 -5.84
C TYR A 292 -0.86 2.74 -5.53
N GLY A 293 -0.47 3.22 -4.35
CA GLY A 293 -0.73 4.55 -3.81
C GLY A 293 0.56 5.33 -3.50
N HIS A 294 0.65 5.92 -2.29
CA HIS A 294 1.84 6.49 -1.63
C HIS A 294 2.46 7.76 -2.25
N ALA A 295 2.40 7.88 -3.57
CA ALA A 295 3.25 8.77 -4.34
C ALA A 295 2.54 10.00 -4.89
N ALA A 296 1.78 10.68 -4.04
CA ALA A 296 0.94 11.86 -4.32
C ALA A 296 1.59 12.89 -5.25
N ALA A 297 2.90 13.13 -5.11
CA ALA A 297 3.64 14.09 -5.94
C ALA A 297 3.64 13.75 -7.44
N ARG A 298 3.40 12.48 -7.81
CA ARG A 298 3.22 12.02 -9.19
C ARG A 298 1.78 12.19 -9.69
N GLY A 299 0.81 12.29 -8.78
CA GLY A 299 -0.60 12.30 -9.12
C GLY A 299 -1.03 10.95 -9.71
N LEU A 300 -1.98 10.99 -10.65
CA LEU A 300 -2.44 9.81 -11.37
C LEU A 300 -1.33 9.32 -12.30
N ASP A 301 -0.74 8.16 -12.00
CA ASP A 301 0.47 7.64 -12.66
C ASP A 301 0.17 6.31 -13.36
N LEU A 302 -0.30 6.38 -14.61
CA LEU A 302 -0.74 5.23 -15.38
C LEU A 302 0.32 4.83 -16.41
N ASN A 303 0.97 3.69 -16.18
CA ASN A 303 1.94 3.08 -17.09
C ASN A 303 1.36 1.76 -17.65
N GLU A 304 2.11 1.02 -18.46
CA GLU A 304 1.59 -0.19 -19.13
C GLU A 304 1.23 -1.32 -18.14
N TYR A 305 2.07 -1.53 -17.12
CA TYR A 305 1.92 -2.60 -16.12
C TYR A 305 1.81 -2.09 -14.68
N THR A 306 1.80 -0.77 -14.46
CA THR A 306 1.73 -0.19 -13.11
C THR A 306 0.86 1.05 -13.05
N TYR A 307 -0.06 1.12 -12.09
CA TYR A 307 -1.06 2.18 -11.96
C TYR A 307 -1.04 2.79 -10.55
N GLY A 308 -0.59 4.04 -10.44
CA GLY A 308 -0.58 4.82 -9.21
C GLY A 308 -1.84 5.66 -9.06
N LEU A 309 -2.62 5.44 -7.99
CA LEU A 309 -3.91 6.10 -7.75
C LEU A 309 -3.85 7.20 -6.68
N ASP A 310 -2.70 7.39 -6.00
CA ASP A 310 -2.52 8.49 -5.05
C ASP A 310 -2.49 9.85 -5.78
N THR A 311 -3.67 10.43 -5.83
CA THR A 311 -3.94 11.72 -6.46
C THR A 311 -3.96 12.87 -5.45
N GLY A 312 -3.56 12.61 -4.20
CA GLY A 312 -3.36 13.60 -3.15
C GLY A 312 -4.65 14.18 -2.58
N CYS A 313 -5.63 13.35 -2.23
CA CYS A 313 -6.91 13.81 -1.68
C CYS A 313 -6.75 14.74 -0.46
N CYS A 314 -5.94 14.36 0.53
CA CYS A 314 -5.65 15.17 1.71
C CYS A 314 -4.93 16.51 1.41
N GLN A 315 -4.49 16.73 0.17
CA GLN A 315 -3.89 17.99 -0.30
C GLN A 315 -4.91 18.86 -1.04
N GLY A 316 -6.21 18.56 -0.91
CA GLY A 316 -7.30 19.27 -1.60
C GLY A 316 -7.39 18.95 -3.08
N ARG A 317 -6.78 17.84 -3.54
CA ARG A 317 -6.88 17.40 -4.94
C ARG A 317 -8.06 16.45 -5.13
N ARG A 318 -7.80 15.20 -5.52
CA ARG A 318 -8.83 14.21 -5.86
C ARG A 318 -8.62 12.93 -5.08
N LEU A 319 -9.70 12.20 -4.82
CA LEU A 319 -9.66 10.80 -4.42
C LEU A 319 -9.99 9.97 -5.66
N THR A 320 -9.13 9.04 -6.00
CA THR A 320 -9.21 8.28 -7.26
C THR A 320 -9.34 6.80 -6.99
N ALA A 321 -10.22 6.17 -7.75
CA ALA A 321 -10.43 4.74 -7.78
C ALA A 321 -10.25 4.17 -9.19
N MET A 322 -9.85 2.91 -9.25
CA MET A 322 -9.91 2.08 -10.44
C MET A 322 -11.01 1.03 -10.24
N VAL A 323 -11.96 0.99 -11.17
CA VAL A 323 -13.09 0.07 -11.16
C VAL A 323 -12.85 -1.01 -12.21
N ILE A 324 -12.66 -2.25 -11.76
CA ILE A 324 -12.48 -3.43 -12.59
C ILE A 324 -13.80 -4.18 -12.63
N HIS A 325 -14.38 -4.32 -13.83
CA HIS A 325 -15.62 -5.05 -14.03
C HIS A 325 -15.32 -6.54 -14.28
N PRO A 326 -16.21 -7.44 -13.85
CA PRO A 326 -16.07 -8.87 -14.12
C PRO A 326 -16.15 -9.15 -15.63
N GLU A 327 -15.39 -10.13 -16.10
CA GLU A 327 -15.25 -10.46 -17.54
C GLU A 327 -16.60 -10.75 -18.24
N SER A 328 -17.60 -11.24 -17.50
CA SER A 328 -18.95 -11.53 -18.00
C SER A 328 -19.76 -10.29 -18.45
N THR A 329 -19.31 -9.08 -18.11
CA THR A 329 -20.00 -7.83 -18.49
C THR A 329 -19.50 -7.21 -19.82
N ILE A 330 -18.40 -7.70 -20.38
CA ILE A 330 -17.84 -7.16 -21.63
C ILE A 330 -18.63 -7.64 -22.86
N GLU A 331 -19.17 -8.86 -22.86
CA GLU A 331 -20.00 -9.35 -23.97
C GLU A 331 -21.34 -8.61 -24.10
N ALA A 332 -21.92 -8.15 -22.98
CA ALA A 332 -23.18 -7.40 -22.99
C ALA A 332 -23.02 -5.98 -23.57
N ALA A 333 -21.85 -5.35 -23.39
CA ALA A 333 -21.55 -4.03 -23.95
C ALA A 333 -21.31 -4.09 -25.48
N HIS A 334 -20.68 -5.16 -25.99
CA HIS A 334 -20.44 -5.33 -27.42
C HIS A 334 -21.68 -5.77 -28.22
N HIS A 335 -22.61 -6.54 -27.62
CA HIS A 335 -23.84 -6.94 -28.31
C HIS A 335 -24.88 -5.82 -28.49
N HIS A 336 -24.84 -4.76 -27.68
CA HIS A 336 -25.72 -3.61 -27.84
C HIS A 336 -25.30 -2.64 -28.96
N HIS A 337 -24.03 -2.65 -29.38
CA HIS A 337 -23.53 -1.79 -30.45
C HIS A 337 -23.73 -2.36 -31.87
N HIS A 338 -23.96 -3.67 -32.03
CA HIS A 338 -24.12 -4.30 -33.35
C HIS A 338 -25.55 -4.41 -33.88
N LYS A 339 -26.60 -4.06 -33.10
CA LYS A 339 -28.00 -4.11 -33.55
C LYS A 339 -28.59 -2.80 -34.09
N LYS A 340 -27.84 -1.69 -34.13
CA LYS A 340 -28.27 -0.44 -34.80
C LYS A 340 -27.41 -0.13 -36.03
N GLY A 341 -27.48 -1.01 -37.02
CA GLY A 341 -26.81 -0.86 -38.31
C GLY A 341 -27.57 -1.55 -39.45
N GLY A 342 -28.90 -1.55 -39.42
CA GLY A 342 -29.76 -2.08 -40.47
C GLY A 342 -30.08 -1.02 -41.53
N LYS A 343 -29.56 -1.20 -42.74
CA LYS A 343 -29.78 -0.41 -43.96
C LYS A 343 -31.27 -0.16 -44.26
N GLY A 344 -31.62 1.10 -44.55
CA GLY A 344 -32.86 1.48 -45.23
C GLY A 344 -32.59 2.62 -46.23
N LYS A 345 -32.43 2.28 -47.52
CA LYS A 345 -32.34 3.24 -48.63
C LYS A 345 -33.75 3.58 -49.14
N GLY A 346 -34.14 4.85 -48.97
CA GLY A 346 -34.85 5.75 -49.90
C GLY A 346 -36.13 5.33 -50.62
N LYS A 347 -37.15 6.20 -50.56
CA LYS A 347 -37.80 6.80 -51.75
C LYS A 347 -38.61 8.06 -51.40
N LYS A 348 -38.57 9.01 -52.34
CA LYS A 348 -39.21 10.34 -52.39
C LYS A 348 -40.74 10.31 -52.36
N GLY A 349 -41.34 11.42 -51.93
CA GLY A 349 -42.72 11.80 -52.27
C GLY A 349 -43.13 13.18 -51.71
N ASP A 350 -43.33 14.15 -52.60
CA ASP A 350 -43.85 15.50 -52.37
C ASP A 350 -45.28 15.53 -51.77
N LYS A 351 -45.59 16.53 -50.93
CA LYS A 351 -46.60 17.60 -51.20
C LYS A 351 -46.97 18.44 -49.96
N LYS A 352 -47.13 19.74 -50.24
CA LYS A 352 -47.75 20.85 -49.47
C LYS A 352 -49.01 20.48 -48.66
N HIS A 353 -49.18 21.06 -47.47
CA HIS A 353 -50.25 22.04 -47.19
C HIS A 353 -50.04 22.83 -45.88
N LYS A 354 -50.59 24.05 -45.87
CA LYS A 354 -50.66 25.05 -44.80
C LYS A 354 -51.68 24.66 -43.72
N GLY A 355 -51.51 25.19 -42.51
CA GLY A 355 -52.56 25.31 -41.50
C GLY A 355 -52.04 25.92 -40.20
N ASP A 356 -52.43 27.17 -39.95
CA ASP A 356 -52.24 27.91 -38.70
C ASP A 356 -53.01 27.27 -37.53
N GLY A 357 -52.56 27.52 -36.30
CA GLY A 357 -53.33 27.20 -35.10
C GLY A 357 -52.52 27.34 -33.81
N ASN A 358 -52.65 28.49 -33.14
CA ASN A 358 -52.34 28.67 -31.73
C ASN A 358 -53.18 27.69 -30.90
N ASP A 359 -52.61 27.13 -29.82
CA ASP A 359 -53.32 27.09 -28.55
C ASP A 359 -52.36 26.89 -27.37
N GLU A 360 -52.53 27.79 -26.40
CA GLU A 360 -51.93 27.78 -25.09
C GLU A 360 -52.62 26.69 -24.24
N GLY A 361 -51.84 25.88 -23.54
CA GLY A 361 -52.35 24.80 -22.69
C GLY A 361 -51.38 24.51 -21.56
N ASN A 362 -51.55 25.27 -20.49
CA ASN A 362 -50.94 25.09 -19.18
C ASN A 362 -51.30 23.68 -18.67
N ASP A 363 -50.31 22.83 -18.39
CA ASP A 363 -50.50 21.75 -17.41
C ASP A 363 -49.23 21.53 -16.59
N LYS A 364 -49.40 21.82 -15.31
CA LYS A 364 -48.47 21.54 -14.23
C LYS A 364 -48.56 20.05 -13.96
N ASP A 365 -47.47 19.32 -14.18
CA ASP A 365 -47.28 18.07 -13.45
C ASP A 365 -45.85 18.00 -12.90
N GLY A 366 -45.78 18.04 -11.57
CA GLY A 366 -44.58 17.98 -10.78
C GLY A 366 -44.08 16.55 -10.67
N GLY A 367 -43.45 16.06 -11.74
CA GLY A 367 -42.62 14.87 -11.70
C GLY A 367 -41.15 15.27 -11.64
N LYS A 368 -40.54 15.32 -10.44
CA LYS A 368 -39.07 15.31 -10.31
C LYS A 368 -38.56 14.00 -10.91
N LYS A 369 -38.28 13.99 -12.21
CA LYS A 369 -37.39 13.01 -12.84
C LYS A 369 -36.03 13.20 -12.15
N LYS A 370 -35.67 12.25 -11.27
CA LYS A 370 -34.27 12.03 -10.93
C LYS A 370 -33.57 11.78 -12.27
N ASN A 371 -32.82 12.78 -12.75
CA ASN A 371 -31.85 12.56 -13.80
C ASN A 371 -30.89 11.52 -13.25
N SER A 372 -30.94 10.28 -13.74
CA SER A 372 -29.82 9.36 -13.58
C SER A 372 -28.67 9.97 -14.38
N SER A 373 -27.87 10.82 -13.74
CA SER A 373 -26.62 11.29 -14.32
C SER A 373 -25.78 10.05 -14.56
N LYS A 374 -25.65 9.67 -15.84
CA LYS A 374 -24.83 8.54 -16.24
C LYS A 374 -23.43 8.72 -15.63
N LEU A 375 -23.00 7.77 -14.81
CA LEU A 375 -21.69 7.76 -14.17
C LEU A 375 -20.60 8.04 -15.22
N LYS A 376 -19.76 9.04 -14.95
CA LYS A 376 -18.74 9.50 -15.91
C LYS A 376 -17.35 9.06 -15.47
N PHE A 377 -16.86 8.00 -16.10
CA PHE A 377 -15.47 7.57 -15.99
C PHE A 377 -14.53 8.51 -16.75
N GLU A 378 -13.34 8.75 -16.20
CA GLU A 378 -12.36 9.66 -16.77
C GLU A 378 -11.54 8.99 -17.89
N ARG A 379 -11.26 7.69 -17.74
CA ARG A 379 -10.36 6.95 -18.63
C ARG A 379 -10.53 5.44 -18.48
N ASP A 380 -10.46 4.69 -19.58
CA ASP A 380 -10.32 3.24 -19.59
C ASP A 380 -8.84 2.85 -19.60
N VAL A 381 -8.46 1.82 -18.84
CA VAL A 381 -7.09 1.34 -18.63
C VAL A 381 -7.05 -0.18 -18.78
N PRO A 382 -6.24 -0.74 -19.68
CA PRO A 382 -6.15 -2.19 -19.84
C PRO A 382 -5.51 -2.83 -18.60
N ILE A 383 -6.09 -3.91 -18.07
CA ILE A 383 -5.54 -4.70 -16.95
C ILE A 383 -5.01 -6.03 -17.45
N SER A 384 -5.72 -6.69 -18.35
CA SER A 384 -5.27 -7.88 -19.06
C SER A 384 -5.81 -7.85 -20.49
N SER A 385 -5.59 -8.90 -21.28
CA SER A 385 -6.23 -9.03 -22.60
C SER A 385 -7.76 -9.11 -22.52
N ALA A 386 -8.30 -9.52 -21.37
CA ALA A 386 -9.72 -9.73 -21.15
C ALA A 386 -10.34 -8.74 -20.14
N THR A 387 -9.52 -8.01 -19.37
CA THR A 387 -10.00 -7.12 -18.30
C THR A 387 -9.59 -5.66 -18.57
N THR A 388 -10.54 -4.73 -18.45
CA THR A 388 -10.31 -3.28 -18.50
C THR A 388 -10.77 -2.64 -17.19
N GLY A 389 -9.91 -1.82 -16.59
CA GLY A 389 -10.24 -0.98 -15.45
C GLY A 389 -10.68 0.42 -15.89
N GLN A 390 -11.57 1.05 -15.16
CA GLN A 390 -12.03 2.41 -15.42
C GLN A 390 -11.63 3.34 -14.27
N ILE A 391 -11.02 4.47 -14.60
CA ILE A 391 -10.62 5.48 -13.62
C ILE A 391 -11.81 6.37 -13.29
N PHE A 392 -12.07 6.52 -11.99
CA PHE A 392 -13.09 7.39 -11.45
C PHE A 392 -12.51 8.21 -10.30
N SER A 393 -12.85 9.50 -10.24
CA SER A 393 -12.34 10.37 -9.18
C SER A 393 -13.36 11.40 -8.72
N VAL A 394 -13.31 11.74 -7.45
CA VAL A 394 -14.08 12.84 -6.83
C VAL A 394 -13.13 13.93 -6.30
N GLY A 395 -13.64 15.15 -6.15
CA GLY A 395 -12.89 16.24 -5.53
C GLY A 395 -12.81 16.08 -4.00
N CYS A 396 -11.74 16.58 -3.38
CA CYS A 396 -11.53 16.48 -1.93
C CYS A 396 -11.67 17.80 -1.16
N ILE A 397 -12.26 18.84 -1.78
CA ILE A 397 -12.47 20.17 -1.20
C ILE A 397 -13.89 20.30 -0.66
#